data_AF-A0A5B8CGJ1-F1
#
_entry.id   AF-A0A5B8CGJ1-F1
#
_cell.length_a   1.000
_cell.length_b   1.000
_cell.length_c   1.000
_cell.angle_alpha   90.00
_cell.angle_beta   90.00
_cell.angle_gamma   90.00
#
_symmetry.space_group_name_H-M   'P 1'
#
loop_
_entity.id
_entity.type
_entity.pdbx_description
1 polymer ?
#
loop_
_entity_poly.entity_id
_entity_poly.type
_entity_poly.pdbx_seq_one_letter_code
_entity_poly.pdbx_strand_id
1 'polypeptide(L)'
;MRGLLIIGAVAALGSCSSQEQAQADKLKAQVAAKMKDPESARFTHLKVHLAQLCGEVNAKNSFGGYEGAERFSVVDGSVQLRSSAERADDLTANTPAASHFIRQFDQDWQSCQSAGVAVE
;
A
#
# COMPACT_ATOMS: atom_id res chain seq x y z
N MET A 1 24.82 20.71 48.01
CA MET A 1 24.98 21.01 46.56
C MET A 1 25.56 19.78 45.88
N ARG A 2 24.73 19.01 45.17
CA ARG A 2 25.18 17.90 44.30
C ARG A 2 24.41 18.04 42.99
N GLY A 3 25.05 18.72 42.05
CA GLY A 3 24.54 18.87 40.69
C GLY A 3 24.71 17.55 39.93
N LEU A 4 23.60 17.00 39.47
CA LEU A 4 23.57 15.97 38.45
C LEU A 4 22.96 16.63 37.21
N LEU A 5 23.81 16.99 36.26
CA LEU A 5 23.39 17.40 34.93
C LEU A 5 22.91 16.12 34.21
N ILE A 6 21.58 15.99 34.09
CA ILE A 6 20.97 14.96 33.26
C ILE A 6 21.24 15.32 31.81
N ILE A 7 22.04 14.49 31.14
CA ILE A 7 22.28 14.53 29.71
C ILE A 7 20.93 14.23 29.03
N GLY A 8 20.30 15.26 28.48
CA GLY A 8 19.09 15.13 27.68
C GLY A 8 19.40 14.38 26.39
N ALA A 9 19.07 13.08 26.35
CA ALA A 9 18.99 12.33 25.12
C ALA A 9 17.76 12.82 24.33
N VAL A 10 18.00 13.72 23.37
CA VAL A 10 16.96 14.18 22.44
C VAL A 10 16.60 13.00 21.53
N ALA A 11 15.42 12.43 21.76
CA ALA A 11 14.82 11.41 20.90
C ALA A 11 14.40 12.05 19.55
N ALA A 12 15.24 11.92 18.53
CA ALA A 12 14.89 12.26 17.16
C ALA A 12 14.13 11.08 16.51
N LEU A 13 12.81 10.99 16.73
CA LEU A 13 11.93 10.01 16.09
C LEU A 13 11.24 10.53 14.81
N GLY A 14 11.63 11.69 14.30
CA GLY A 14 10.92 12.37 13.19
C GLY A 14 11.53 12.21 11.79
N SER A 15 12.63 11.48 11.61
CA SER A 15 13.38 11.51 10.34
C SER A 15 13.02 10.41 9.34
N CYS A 16 12.36 9.33 9.76
CA CYS A 16 12.01 8.24 8.85
C CYS A 16 10.77 8.58 8.01
N SER A 17 9.76 9.26 8.57
CA SER A 17 8.50 9.51 7.84
C SER A 17 8.65 10.25 6.51
N SER A 18 9.65 11.12 6.34
CA SER A 18 9.80 11.89 5.09
C SER A 18 10.24 11.02 3.91
N GLN A 19 11.11 10.03 4.15
CA GLN A 19 11.59 9.13 3.11
C GLN A 19 10.48 8.16 2.71
N GLU A 20 9.78 7.59 3.69
CA GLU A 20 8.61 6.73 3.48
C GLU A 20 7.51 7.47 2.73
N GLN A 21 7.27 8.75 3.05
CA GLN A 21 6.30 9.59 2.35
C GLN A 21 6.69 9.82 0.88
N ALA A 22 7.94 10.19 0.62
CA ALA A 22 8.43 10.39 -0.74
C ALA A 22 8.35 9.09 -1.58
N GLN A 23 8.65 7.95 -0.96
CA GLN A 23 8.49 6.64 -1.58
C GLN A 23 7.01 6.34 -1.85
N ALA A 24 6.12 6.61 -0.88
CA ALA A 24 4.69 6.42 -1.04
C ALA A 24 4.13 7.26 -2.18
N ASP A 25 4.52 8.53 -2.31
CA ASP A 25 4.09 9.42 -3.38
C ASP A 25 4.48 8.89 -4.77
N LYS A 26 5.71 8.41 -4.92
CA LYS A 26 6.18 7.78 -6.16
C LYS A 26 5.37 6.54 -6.51
N LEU A 27 5.09 5.67 -5.53
CA LEU A 27 4.38 4.42 -5.77
C LEU A 27 2.87 4.65 -5.97
N LYS A 28 2.25 5.62 -5.29
CA LYS A 28 0.86 6.04 -5.51
C LYS A 28 0.62 6.43 -6.97
N ALA A 29 1.54 7.17 -7.59
CA ALA A 29 1.43 7.53 -9.00
C ALA A 29 1.36 6.29 -9.92
N GLN A 30 2.11 5.23 -9.60
CA GLN A 30 2.07 3.97 -10.35
C GLN A 30 0.71 3.27 -10.20
N VAL A 31 0.14 3.28 -8.98
CA VAL A 31 -1.17 2.70 -8.71
C VAL A 31 -2.28 3.50 -9.40
N ALA A 32 -2.24 4.83 -9.30
CA ALA A 32 -3.18 5.72 -9.97
C ALA A 32 -3.20 5.50 -11.48
N ALA A 33 -2.03 5.29 -12.10
CA ALA A 33 -1.92 4.99 -13.53
C ALA A 33 -2.58 3.66 -13.96
N LYS A 34 -2.91 2.76 -13.01
CA LYS A 34 -3.70 1.54 -13.28
C LYS A 34 -5.20 1.77 -13.22
N MET A 35 -5.65 2.90 -12.67
CA MET A 35 -7.06 3.24 -12.53
C MET A 35 -7.64 3.74 -13.84
N LYS A 36 -8.97 3.64 -13.98
CA LYS A 36 -9.67 4.15 -15.17
C LYS A 36 -9.60 5.68 -15.28
N ASP A 37 -9.70 6.36 -14.14
CA ASP A 37 -9.52 7.81 -14.00
C ASP A 37 -8.42 8.07 -12.95
N PRO A 38 -7.14 8.17 -13.37
CA PRO A 38 -5.99 8.32 -12.47
C PRO A 38 -6.08 9.55 -11.55
N GLU A 39 -6.57 10.67 -12.06
CA GLU A 39 -6.66 11.94 -11.31
C GLU A 39 -7.73 11.90 -10.21
N SER A 40 -8.68 10.96 -10.30
CA SER A 40 -9.71 10.76 -9.29
C SER A 40 -9.30 9.83 -8.14
N ALA A 41 -8.10 9.23 -8.23
CA ALA A 41 -7.64 8.22 -7.29
C ALA A 41 -7.57 8.77 -5.85
N ARG A 42 -8.22 8.06 -4.94
CA ARG A 42 -8.23 8.35 -3.50
C ARG A 42 -7.59 7.18 -2.78
N PHE A 43 -6.55 7.47 -2.02
CA PHE A 43 -5.80 6.47 -1.28
C PHE A 43 -6.15 6.53 0.20
N THR A 44 -6.26 5.36 0.83
CA THR A 44 -6.52 5.22 2.27
C THR A 44 -5.73 4.04 2.82
N HIS A 45 -5.54 4.01 4.15
CA HIS A 45 -4.83 2.93 4.85
C HIS A 45 -3.43 2.67 4.27
N LEU A 46 -2.71 3.72 3.88
CA LEU A 46 -1.40 3.57 3.27
C LEU A 46 -0.33 3.22 4.30
N LYS A 47 0.46 2.20 3.99
CA LYS A 47 1.66 1.85 4.76
C LYS A 47 2.82 1.46 3.86
N VAL A 48 4.02 1.85 4.29
CA VAL A 48 5.29 1.48 3.64
C VAL A 48 6.05 0.51 4.53
N HIS A 49 6.52 -0.60 3.94
CA HIS A 49 7.35 -1.60 4.61
C HIS A 49 8.38 -2.16 3.63
N LEU A 50 9.69 -2.05 3.91
CA LEU A 50 10.76 -2.61 3.07
C LEU A 50 10.59 -2.32 1.56
N ALA A 51 10.28 -1.07 1.20
CA ALA A 51 9.99 -0.59 -0.16
C ALA A 51 8.70 -1.12 -0.81
N GLN A 52 7.90 -1.91 -0.09
CA GLN A 52 6.52 -2.22 -0.44
C GLN A 52 5.58 -1.10 0.01
N LEU A 53 4.63 -0.71 -0.84
CA LEU A 53 3.49 0.15 -0.46
C LEU A 53 2.22 -0.69 -0.50
N CYS A 54 1.47 -0.74 0.60
CA CYS A 54 0.15 -1.36 0.64
C CYS A 54 -0.91 -0.35 1.10
N GLY A 55 -2.13 -0.55 0.66
CA GLY A 55 -3.27 0.28 1.07
C GLY A 55 -4.52 -0.05 0.28
N GLU A 56 -5.43 0.92 0.26
CA GLU A 56 -6.67 0.87 -0.51
C GLU A 56 -6.74 2.07 -1.45
N VAL A 57 -7.22 1.82 -2.67
CA VAL A 57 -7.42 2.85 -3.70
C VAL A 57 -8.87 2.82 -4.19
N ASN A 58 -9.47 3.98 -4.37
CA ASN A 58 -10.77 4.12 -5.01
C ASN A 58 -10.69 5.19 -6.10
N ALA A 59 -11.22 4.91 -7.29
CA ALA A 59 -11.19 5.81 -8.43
C ALA A 59 -12.52 5.77 -9.18
N LYS A 60 -12.80 6.80 -9.97
CA LYS A 60 -13.98 6.85 -10.82
C LYS A 60 -13.87 5.85 -11.96
N ASN A 61 -14.99 5.23 -12.29
CA ASN A 61 -15.17 4.42 -13.48
C ASN A 61 -15.45 5.28 -14.73
N SER A 62 -15.71 4.63 -15.87
CA SER A 62 -16.05 5.31 -17.14
C SER A 62 -17.35 6.14 -17.09
N PHE A 63 -18.19 5.93 -16.07
CA PHE A 63 -19.43 6.65 -15.85
C PHE A 63 -19.28 7.81 -14.85
N GLY A 64 -18.07 8.05 -14.35
CA GLY A 64 -17.74 9.13 -13.41
C GLY A 64 -18.07 8.82 -11.94
N GLY A 65 -18.48 7.59 -11.62
CA GLY A 65 -18.83 7.15 -10.27
C GLY A 65 -17.73 6.34 -9.59
N TYR A 66 -17.64 6.41 -8.27
CA TYR A 66 -16.76 5.55 -7.47
C TYR A 66 -17.45 4.21 -7.18
N GLU A 67 -16.79 3.09 -7.46
CA GLU A 67 -17.37 1.74 -7.35
C GLU A 67 -17.01 1.02 -6.04
N GLY A 68 -16.04 1.55 -5.28
CA GLY A 68 -15.60 0.98 -4.01
C GLY A 68 -14.09 1.02 -3.88
N ALA A 69 -13.60 0.99 -2.64
CA ALA A 69 -12.17 0.90 -2.39
C ALA A 69 -11.66 -0.52 -2.64
N GLU A 70 -10.54 -0.64 -3.33
CA GLU A 70 -9.87 -1.89 -3.65
C GLU A 70 -8.50 -1.94 -2.98
N ARG A 71 -8.14 -3.10 -2.40
CA ARG A 71 -6.80 -3.30 -1.87
C ARG A 71 -5.76 -3.39 -2.98
N PHE A 72 -4.63 -2.75 -2.76
CA PHE A 72 -3.47 -2.85 -3.63
C PHE A 72 -2.19 -3.10 -2.82
N SER A 73 -1.20 -3.67 -3.50
CA SER A 73 0.18 -3.78 -3.02
C SER A 73 1.13 -3.44 -4.16
N VAL A 74 2.21 -2.73 -3.86
CA VAL A 74 3.30 -2.46 -4.80
C VAL A 74 4.55 -3.11 -4.26
N VAL A 75 5.04 -4.16 -4.92
CA VAL A 75 6.24 -4.91 -4.54
C VAL A 75 7.24 -4.80 -5.69
N ASP A 76 8.47 -4.38 -5.40
CA ASP A 76 9.52 -4.17 -6.42
C ASP A 76 9.07 -3.31 -7.62
N GLY A 77 8.21 -2.31 -7.37
CA GLY A 77 7.64 -1.43 -8.40
C GLY A 77 6.55 -2.07 -9.26
N SER A 78 6.14 -3.31 -8.97
CA SER A 78 5.02 -3.98 -9.62
C SER A 78 3.73 -3.73 -8.85
N VAL A 79 2.75 -3.08 -9.50
CA VAL A 79 1.43 -2.83 -8.93
C VAL A 79 0.57 -4.09 -9.01
N GLN A 80 0.13 -4.58 -7.87
CA GLN A 80 -0.81 -5.69 -7.72
C GLN A 80 -2.14 -5.17 -7.17
N LEU A 81 -3.22 -5.46 -7.89
CA LEU A 81 -4.59 -5.14 -7.51
C LEU A 81 -5.30 -6.45 -7.15
N ARG A 82 -6.07 -6.46 -6.05
CA ARG A 82 -6.76 -7.68 -5.58
C ARG A 82 -7.71 -8.24 -6.64
N SER A 83 -8.44 -7.39 -7.34
CA SER A 83 -9.35 -7.76 -8.45
C SER A 83 -8.61 -8.36 -9.64
N SER A 84 -7.32 -8.05 -9.82
CA SER A 84 -6.51 -8.65 -10.87
C SER A 84 -6.06 -10.06 -10.49
N ALA A 85 -5.79 -10.31 -9.20
CA ALA A 85 -5.59 -11.66 -8.68
C ALA A 85 -6.89 -12.49 -8.78
N GLU A 86 -8.04 -11.90 -8.49
CA GLU A 86 -9.36 -12.54 -8.63
C GLU A 86 -9.71 -12.86 -10.09
N ARG A 87 -9.45 -11.95 -11.05
CA ARG A 87 -9.63 -12.24 -12.48
C ARG A 87 -8.73 -13.36 -12.99
N ALA A 88 -7.51 -13.48 -12.46
CA ALA A 88 -6.63 -14.60 -12.76
C ALA A 88 -7.18 -15.91 -12.20
N ASP A 89 -7.84 -15.87 -11.04
CA ASP A 89 -8.49 -17.01 -10.41
C ASP A 89 -9.69 -17.51 -11.24
N ASP A 90 -10.58 -16.62 -11.67
CA ASP A 90 -11.74 -16.95 -12.52
C ASP A 90 -11.34 -17.60 -13.85
N LEU A 91 -10.28 -17.10 -14.50
CA LEU A 91 -9.77 -17.67 -15.75
C LEU A 91 -9.14 -19.06 -15.57
N THR A 92 -8.81 -19.42 -14.34
CA THR A 92 -8.19 -20.69 -13.98
C THR A 92 -9.10 -21.55 -13.09
N ALA A 93 -10.40 -21.23 -13.07
CA ALA A 93 -11.42 -21.87 -12.27
C ALA A 93 -11.30 -23.41 -12.37
N ASN A 94 -10.99 -24.04 -11.23
CA ASN A 94 -10.64 -25.46 -11.00
C ASN A 94 -9.15 -25.80 -10.91
N THR A 95 -8.24 -24.83 -10.81
CA THR A 95 -6.83 -25.12 -10.50
C THR A 95 -6.43 -24.65 -9.10
N PRO A 96 -5.71 -25.46 -8.30
CA PRO A 96 -5.20 -25.06 -6.98
C PRO A 96 -4.33 -23.79 -7.00
N ALA A 97 -3.69 -23.48 -8.14
CA ALA A 97 -2.81 -22.34 -8.33
C ALA A 97 -3.54 -20.98 -8.23
N ALA A 98 -4.78 -20.93 -8.70
CA ALA A 98 -5.67 -19.77 -8.70
C ALA A 98 -5.84 -19.20 -7.26
N SER A 99 -6.29 -20.07 -6.35
CA SER A 99 -6.50 -19.77 -4.93
C SER A 99 -5.21 -19.41 -4.17
N HIS A 100 -4.05 -19.81 -4.69
CA HIS A 100 -2.75 -19.50 -4.11
C HIS A 100 -2.42 -18.01 -4.29
N PHE A 101 -2.71 -17.41 -5.45
CA PHE A 101 -2.37 -16.02 -5.71
C PHE A 101 -3.17 -15.04 -4.86
N ILE A 102 -4.48 -15.27 -4.67
CA ILE A 102 -5.31 -14.43 -3.81
C ILE A 102 -4.84 -14.51 -2.36
N ARG A 103 -4.57 -15.72 -1.85
CA ARG A 103 -4.07 -15.91 -0.48
C ARG A 103 -2.71 -15.27 -0.27
N GLN A 104 -1.81 -15.42 -1.23
CA GLN A 104 -0.49 -14.80 -1.18
C GLN A 104 -0.61 -13.28 -1.14
N PHE A 105 -1.42 -12.69 -2.02
CA PHE A 105 -1.71 -11.26 -1.99
C PHE A 105 -2.26 -10.81 -0.64
N ASP A 106 -3.28 -11.50 -0.10
CA ASP A 106 -3.90 -11.14 1.17
C ASP A 106 -2.90 -11.25 2.34
N GLN A 107 -2.03 -12.26 2.34
CA GLN A 107 -0.96 -12.42 3.34
C GLN A 107 0.09 -11.32 3.26
N ASP A 108 0.57 -10.99 2.05
CA ASP A 108 1.58 -9.95 1.83
C ASP A 108 1.03 -8.56 2.16
N TRP A 109 -0.23 -8.30 1.80
CA TRP A 109 -0.92 -7.08 2.16
C TRP A 109 -1.09 -6.96 3.67
N GLN A 110 -1.55 -8.01 4.35
CA GLN A 110 -1.71 -8.03 5.80
C GLN A 110 -0.37 -7.86 6.53
N SER A 111 0.68 -8.51 6.04
CA SER A 111 2.04 -8.39 6.59
C SER A 111 2.52 -6.94 6.52
N CYS A 112 2.44 -6.31 5.35
CA CYS A 112 2.76 -4.89 5.17
C CYS A 112 1.89 -3.99 6.06
N GLN A 113 0.59 -4.27 6.19
CA GLN A 113 -0.28 -3.50 7.07
C GLN A 113 0.08 -3.62 8.55
N SER A 114 0.60 -4.77 8.98
CA SER A 114 0.98 -4.99 10.38
C SER A 114 2.35 -4.42 10.75
N ALA A 115 3.30 -4.41 9.81
CA ALA A 115 4.70 -4.06 10.05
C ALA A 115 5.12 -2.70 9.43
N GLY A 116 4.26 -2.10 8.62
CA GLY A 116 4.56 -0.86 7.90
C GLY A 116 4.35 0.41 8.70
N VAL A 117 5.02 1.47 8.25
CA VAL A 117 4.87 2.85 8.74
C VAL A 117 3.72 3.51 8.00
N ALA A 118 2.83 4.19 8.72
CA ALA A 118 1.72 4.92 8.13
C ALA A 118 2.21 6.16 7.36
N VAL A 119 1.61 6.40 6.20
CA VAL A 119 1.90 7.52 5.30
C VAL A 119 0.59 8.14 4.79
N GLU A 120 0.69 9.33 4.20
CA GLU A 120 -0.44 10.08 3.61
C GLU A 120 -0.52 9.91 2.09
#